data_AF-A0A5C7RWL0-F1
#
_entry.id   AF-A0A5C7RWL0-F1
#
_cell.length_a   1.000
_cell.length_b   1.000
_cell.length_c   1.000
_cell.angle_alpha   90.00
_cell.angle_beta   90.00
_cell.angle_gamma   90.00
#
_symmetry.space_group_name_H-M   'P 1'
#
loop_
_entity.id
_entity.type
_entity.pdbx_description
1 polymer ?
#
loop_
_entity_poly.entity_id
_entity_poly.type
_entity_poly.pdbx_seq_one_letter_code
_entity_poly.pdbx_strand_id
1 'polypeptide(L)'
;MPRFEVKQSAKLNLTSYSGLALIGQCCQAAQVEAVIDPRLPVSQGMRTSDLVKSMVGLLSLGKSDFEAIEPFRSDRFFKEALALSKVPGSVWMRQRLDARAAALRELTDELSLRLLARTEAPITAHKGSVCAA
;
A
#
# COMPACT_ATOMS: atom_id res chain seq x y z
N MET A 1 -14.84 3.46 6.66
CA MET A 1 -14.63 2.88 5.32
C MET A 1 -14.85 3.98 4.29
N PRO A 2 -14.00 4.14 3.27
CA PRO A 2 -14.55 4.54 1.98
C PRO A 2 -15.47 3.39 1.56
N ARG A 3 -16.77 3.62 1.66
CA ARG A 3 -17.77 2.67 1.18
C ARG A 3 -17.67 2.68 -0.34
N PHE A 4 -17.33 1.56 -0.95
CA PHE A 4 -17.39 1.46 -2.41
C PHE A 4 -18.86 1.50 -2.80
N GLU A 5 -19.29 2.65 -3.32
CA GLU A 5 -20.58 2.78 -3.95
C GLU A 5 -20.42 2.49 -5.43
N VAL A 6 -20.89 1.32 -5.85
CA VAL A 6 -20.97 0.98 -7.27
C VAL A 6 -22.05 1.86 -7.88
N LYS A 7 -21.65 2.79 -8.74
CA LYS A 7 -22.56 3.69 -9.46
C LYS A 7 -22.32 3.56 -10.95
N GLN A 8 -23.41 3.45 -11.71
CA GLN A 8 -23.35 3.60 -13.15
C GLN A 8 -23.11 5.08 -13.48
N SER A 9 -21.97 5.36 -14.11
CA SER A 9 -21.62 6.71 -14.56
C SER A 9 -21.98 6.86 -16.03
N ALA A 10 -22.58 7.99 -16.40
CA ALA A 10 -22.79 8.37 -17.80
C ALA A 10 -21.46 8.66 -18.54
N LYS A 11 -20.39 8.94 -17.78
CA LYS A 11 -19.01 9.08 -18.29
C LYS A 11 -18.23 7.79 -18.09
N LEU A 12 -17.60 7.30 -19.15
CA LEU A 12 -16.72 6.14 -19.13
C LEU A 12 -15.40 6.51 -18.44
N ASN A 13 -15.24 6.10 -17.18
CA ASN A 13 -13.97 6.20 -16.44
C ASN A 13 -13.38 4.81 -16.30
N LEU A 14 -12.50 4.43 -17.22
CA LEU A 14 -11.79 3.15 -17.18
C LEU A 14 -10.40 3.35 -16.56
N THR A 15 -10.06 2.51 -15.60
CA THR A 15 -8.70 2.37 -15.11
C THR A 15 -8.34 0.88 -15.05
N SER A 16 -7.14 0.54 -15.54
CA SER A 16 -6.64 -0.84 -15.54
C SER A 16 -6.16 -1.30 -14.16
N TYR A 17 -6.09 -0.40 -13.18
CA TYR A 17 -5.58 -0.65 -11.83
C TYR A 17 -6.63 -0.41 -10.75
N SER A 18 -7.92 -0.63 -11.07
CA SER A 18 -9.02 -0.49 -10.11
C SER A 18 -8.86 -1.36 -8.87
N GLY A 19 -8.15 -2.49 -8.97
CA GLY A 19 -7.78 -3.37 -7.86
C GLY A 19 -7.00 -2.69 -6.72
N LEU A 20 -6.37 -1.52 -6.96
CA LEU A 20 -5.74 -0.72 -5.89
C LEU A 20 -6.73 -0.31 -4.80
N ALA A 21 -8.03 -0.24 -5.11
CA ALA A 21 -9.10 -0.06 -4.13
C ALA A 21 -9.05 -1.13 -3.02
N LEU A 22 -8.85 -2.40 -3.41
CA LEU A 22 -8.74 -3.52 -2.46
C LEU A 22 -7.44 -3.44 -1.69
N ILE A 23 -6.34 -3.04 -2.33
CA ILE A 23 -5.05 -2.82 -1.65
C ILE A 23 -5.19 -1.73 -0.57
N GLY A 24 -5.88 -0.64 -0.87
CA GLY A 24 -6.21 0.40 0.12
C GLY A 24 -6.99 -0.15 1.31
N GLN A 25 -7.96 -1.04 1.06
CA GLN A 25 -8.69 -1.73 2.13
C GLN A 25 -7.77 -2.64 2.97
N CYS A 26 -6.85 -3.37 2.34
CA CYS A 26 -5.85 -4.16 3.07
C CYS A 26 -4.98 -3.27 3.95
N CYS A 27 -4.48 -2.14 3.44
CA CYS A 27 -3.72 -1.17 4.25
C CYS A 27 -4.54 -0.62 5.43
N GLN A 28 -5.83 -0.35 5.21
CA GLN A 28 -6.74 0.07 6.27
C GLN A 28 -6.97 -1.04 7.32
N ALA A 29 -7.18 -2.28 6.86
CA ALA A 29 -7.39 -3.45 7.73
C ALA A 29 -6.15 -3.73 8.59
N ALA A 30 -4.96 -3.65 8.00
CA ALA A 30 -3.66 -3.76 8.67
C ALA A 30 -3.36 -2.57 9.60
N GLN A 31 -4.11 -1.46 9.47
CA GLN A 31 -3.94 -0.21 10.23
C GLN A 31 -2.57 0.45 10.00
N VAL A 32 -2.13 0.54 8.73
CA VAL A 32 -0.81 1.06 8.34
C VAL A 32 -0.47 2.40 8.99
N GLU A 33 -1.38 3.39 8.96
CA GLU A 33 -1.12 4.71 9.56
C GLU A 33 -0.93 4.62 11.08
N ALA A 34 -1.78 3.85 11.77
CA ALA A 34 -1.74 3.73 13.23
C ALA A 34 -0.47 3.01 13.71
N VAL A 35 0.13 2.18 12.87
CA VAL A 35 1.36 1.44 13.17
C VAL A 35 2.60 2.27 12.81
N ILE A 36 2.69 2.80 11.59
CA ILE A 36 3.96 3.42 11.15
C ILE A 36 4.10 4.85 11.64
N ASP A 37 3.06 5.68 11.60
CA ASP A 37 3.23 7.12 11.81
C ASP A 37 3.63 7.50 13.24
N PRO A 38 3.13 6.83 14.31
CA PRO A 38 3.62 7.08 15.67
C PRO A 38 5.07 6.63 15.90
N ARG A 39 5.53 5.60 15.19
CA ARG A 39 6.85 4.99 15.38
C ARG A 39 7.91 5.60 14.47
N LEU A 40 7.50 6.12 13.32
CA LEU A 40 8.34 6.82 12.36
C LEU A 40 7.74 8.21 12.07
N PRO A 41 7.66 9.08 13.09
CA PRO A 41 7.06 10.39 12.94
C PRO A 41 7.87 11.27 11.98
N VAL A 42 7.16 12.16 11.32
CA VAL A 42 7.72 13.22 10.47
C VAL A 42 7.40 14.56 11.11
N SER A 43 8.43 15.38 11.31
CA SER A 43 8.28 16.72 11.88
C SER A 43 7.62 17.70 10.91
N GLN A 44 7.87 17.54 9.60
CA GLN A 44 7.28 18.29 8.50
C GLN A 44 7.22 17.40 7.25
N GLY A 45 6.23 17.62 6.40
CA GLY A 45 6.09 16.95 5.11
C GLY A 45 5.16 15.75 5.11
N MET A 46 5.43 14.80 4.21
CA MET A 46 4.57 13.64 3.94
C MET A 46 4.73 12.55 4.99
N ARG A 47 3.62 11.90 5.35
CA ARG A 47 3.59 10.82 6.33
C ARG A 47 4.40 9.62 5.86
N THR A 48 5.00 8.89 6.80
CA THR A 48 5.72 7.65 6.47
C THR A 48 4.73 6.58 5.98
N SER A 49 3.48 6.61 6.45
CA SER A 49 2.42 5.72 5.94
C SER A 49 2.12 5.92 4.45
N ASP A 50 2.14 7.16 3.96
CA ASP A 50 1.92 7.46 2.53
C ASP A 50 3.02 6.84 1.65
N LEU A 51 4.27 6.83 2.12
CA LEU A 51 5.38 6.15 1.47
C LEU A 51 5.12 4.65 1.34
N VAL A 52 4.80 4.01 2.48
CA VAL A 52 4.57 2.54 2.55
C VAL A 52 3.42 2.15 1.64
N LYS A 53 2.29 2.84 1.72
CA LYS A 53 1.11 2.58 0.89
C LYS A 53 1.39 2.80 -0.60
N SER A 54 2.12 3.86 -0.96
CA SER A 54 2.49 4.10 -2.36
C SER A 54 3.35 2.97 -2.92
N MET A 55 4.31 2.49 -2.13
CA MET A 55 5.18 1.40 -2.55
C MET A 55 4.44 0.07 -2.63
N VAL A 56 3.56 -0.25 -1.67
CA VAL A 56 2.67 -1.41 -1.73
C VAL A 56 1.75 -1.34 -2.96
N GLY A 57 1.22 -0.15 -3.26
CA GLY A 57 0.41 0.09 -4.46
C GLY A 57 1.18 -0.21 -5.75
N LEU A 58 2.40 0.31 -5.89
CA LEU A 58 3.25 0.01 -7.05
C LEU A 58 3.61 -1.48 -7.17
N LEU A 59 4.02 -2.11 -6.07
CA LEU A 59 4.35 -3.54 -6.06
C LEU A 59 3.15 -4.41 -6.46
N SER A 60 1.94 -4.02 -6.03
CA SER A 60 0.69 -4.70 -6.42
C SER A 60 0.38 -4.58 -7.92
N LEU A 61 0.97 -3.58 -8.60
CA LEU A 61 0.92 -3.42 -10.06
C LEU A 61 2.12 -4.07 -10.78
N GLY A 62 2.96 -4.82 -10.07
CA GLY A 62 4.19 -5.40 -10.61
C GLY A 62 5.29 -4.37 -10.90
N LYS A 63 5.22 -3.17 -10.30
CA LYS A 63 6.19 -2.08 -10.48
C LYS A 63 7.10 -1.99 -9.26
N SER A 64 8.37 -2.39 -9.41
CA SER A 64 9.37 -2.34 -8.34
C SER A 64 10.31 -1.13 -8.40
N ASP A 65 10.31 -0.40 -9.53
CA ASP A 65 11.12 0.82 -9.70
C ASP A 65 10.41 2.04 -9.09
N PHE A 66 11.18 2.89 -8.40
CA PHE A 66 10.69 4.15 -7.83
C PHE A 66 10.23 5.13 -8.89
N GLU A 67 10.82 5.16 -10.09
CA GLU A 67 10.38 6.05 -11.18
C GLU A 67 8.96 5.75 -11.64
N ALA A 68 8.46 4.53 -11.37
CA ALA A 68 7.11 4.14 -11.73
C ALA A 68 6.01 4.92 -10.97
N ILE A 69 6.35 5.67 -9.91
CA ILE A 69 5.41 6.54 -9.20
C ILE A 69 5.10 7.84 -9.97
N GLU A 70 6.01 8.32 -10.81
CA GLU A 70 5.93 9.65 -11.40
C GLU A 70 4.63 9.87 -12.23
N PRO A 71 4.17 8.91 -13.05
CA PRO A 71 2.89 9.02 -13.74
C PRO A 71 1.68 9.17 -12.80
N PHE A 72 1.78 8.67 -11.56
CA PHE A 72 0.69 8.69 -10.59
C PHE A 72 0.65 9.96 -9.72
N ARG A 73 1.61 10.88 -9.86
CA ARG A 73 1.72 12.05 -8.98
C ARG A 73 0.50 12.96 -8.98
N SER A 74 -0.16 13.05 -10.13
CA SER A 74 -1.39 13.81 -10.31
C SER A 74 -2.60 12.90 -10.53
N ASP A 75 -2.43 11.58 -10.33
CA ASP A 75 -3.50 10.61 -10.50
C ASP A 75 -4.42 10.62 -9.28
N ARG A 76 -5.64 11.09 -9.50
CA ARG A 76 -6.67 11.18 -8.47
C ARG A 76 -7.07 9.79 -7.94
N PHE A 77 -7.23 8.81 -8.82
CA PHE A 77 -7.68 7.47 -8.43
C PHE A 77 -6.63 6.78 -7.57
N PHE A 78 -5.35 6.82 -7.96
CA PHE A 78 -4.25 6.23 -7.19
C PHE A 78 -4.20 6.82 -5.76
N LYS A 79 -4.31 8.15 -5.67
CA LYS A 79 -4.33 8.86 -4.39
C LYS A 79 -5.52 8.44 -3.51
N GLU A 80 -6.72 8.43 -4.07
CA GLU A 80 -7.96 8.11 -3.34
C GLU A 80 -8.03 6.63 -2.96
N ALA A 81 -7.69 5.73 -3.88
CA ALA A 81 -7.74 4.28 -3.68
C ALA A 81 -6.84 3.83 -2.52
N LEU A 82 -5.67 4.44 -2.36
CA LEU A 82 -4.72 4.14 -1.29
C LEU A 82 -4.89 5.03 -0.04
N ALA A 83 -5.86 5.95 -0.06
CA ALA A 83 -6.10 6.95 0.98
C ALA A 83 -4.82 7.72 1.35
N LEU A 84 -4.13 8.25 0.34
CA LEU A 84 -2.89 9.01 0.49
C LEU A 84 -3.17 10.49 0.73
N SER A 85 -2.41 11.13 1.63
CA SER A 85 -2.48 12.59 1.76
C SER A 85 -1.91 13.29 0.52
N LYS A 86 -0.81 12.75 0.00
CA LYS A 86 -0.11 13.20 -1.21
C LYS A 86 0.67 12.03 -1.82
N VAL A 87 0.75 11.95 -3.14
CA VAL A 87 1.57 10.95 -3.83
C VAL A 87 3.04 11.41 -3.81
N PRO A 88 3.99 10.59 -3.32
CA PRO A 88 5.40 10.94 -3.28
C PRO A 88 6.04 10.96 -4.68
N GLY A 89 7.15 11.68 -4.82
CA GLY A 89 7.99 11.59 -6.02
C GLY A 89 9.07 10.52 -5.86
N SER A 90 9.60 10.02 -6.98
CA SER A 90 10.54 8.90 -7.05
C SER A 90 11.80 9.13 -6.22
N VAL A 91 12.41 10.32 -6.35
CA VAL A 91 13.61 10.72 -5.60
C VAL A 91 13.33 10.72 -4.09
N TRP A 92 12.19 11.27 -3.68
CA TRP A 92 11.82 11.33 -2.26
C TRP A 92 11.56 9.92 -1.71
N MET A 93 10.89 9.05 -2.48
CA MET A 93 10.67 7.65 -2.09
C MET A 93 12.00 6.92 -1.86
N ARG A 94 12.92 7.01 -2.83
CA ARG A 94 14.24 6.38 -2.75
C ARG A 94 14.99 6.83 -1.51
N GLN A 95 15.19 8.15 -1.36
CA GLN A 95 15.92 8.71 -0.22
C GLN A 95 15.30 8.32 1.12
N ARG A 96 13.96 8.32 1.21
CA ARG A 96 13.27 8.01 2.45
C ARG A 96 13.34 6.52 2.79
N LEU A 97 13.24 5.64 1.79
CA LEU A 97 13.41 4.20 1.97
C LEU A 97 14.85 3.85 2.33
N ASP A 98 15.85 4.42 1.63
CA ASP A 98 17.27 4.21 1.97
C ASP A 98 17.55 4.59 3.44
N ALA A 99 16.97 5.69 3.91
CA ALA A 99 17.16 6.16 5.28
C ALA A 99 16.40 5.36 6.35
N ARG A 100 15.34 4.63 5.98
CA ARG A 100 14.38 4.04 6.94
C ARG A 100 14.07 2.56 6.72
N ALA A 101 14.70 1.91 5.74
CA ALA A 101 14.40 0.53 5.33
C ALA A 101 14.46 -0.46 6.49
N ALA A 102 15.50 -0.39 7.33
CA ALA A 102 15.67 -1.29 8.47
C ALA A 102 14.50 -1.19 9.46
N ALA A 103 14.09 0.04 9.82
CA ALA A 103 12.96 0.25 10.72
C ALA A 103 11.62 -0.13 10.06
N LEU A 104 11.46 0.14 8.76
CA LEU A 104 10.26 -0.24 8.02
C LEU A 104 10.10 -1.75 7.87
N ARG A 105 11.20 -2.51 7.77
CA ARG A 105 11.16 -3.97 7.65
C ARG A 105 10.43 -4.61 8.84
N GLU A 106 10.87 -4.31 10.05
CA GLU A 106 10.28 -4.82 11.28
C GLU A 106 8.78 -4.45 11.40
N LEU A 107 8.44 -3.22 11.02
CA LEU A 107 7.05 -2.76 11.04
C LEU A 107 6.18 -3.44 9.96
N THR A 108 6.77 -3.79 8.82
CA THR A 108 6.06 -4.44 7.72
C THR A 108 5.70 -5.88 8.08
N ASP A 109 6.58 -6.59 8.79
CA ASP A 109 6.28 -7.93 9.32
C ASP A 109 5.10 -7.90 10.30
N GLU A 110 5.05 -6.91 11.20
CA GLU A 110 3.87 -6.70 12.05
C GLU A 110 2.60 -6.42 11.23
N LEU A 111 2.69 -5.57 10.20
CA LEU A 111 1.54 -5.24 9.36
C LEU A 111 0.97 -6.46 8.62
N SER A 112 1.82 -7.36 8.14
CA SER A 112 1.38 -8.62 7.54
C SER A 112 0.59 -9.49 8.52
N LEU A 113 1.08 -9.64 9.75
CA LEU A 113 0.37 -10.37 10.81
C LEU A 113 -0.96 -9.69 11.17
N ARG A 114 -0.97 -8.36 11.32
CA ARG A 114 -2.18 -7.59 11.62
C ARG A 114 -3.22 -7.72 10.53
N LEU A 115 -2.81 -7.71 9.26
CA LEU A 115 -3.72 -7.93 8.13
C LEU A 115 -4.42 -9.28 8.29
N LEU A 116 -3.64 -10.37 8.39
CA LEU A 116 -4.17 -11.72 8.51
C LEU A 116 -5.11 -11.89 9.71
N ALA A 117 -4.71 -11.38 10.89
CA ALA A 117 -5.49 -11.48 12.11
C ALA A 117 -6.79 -10.68 12.02
N ARG A 118 -6.75 -9.46 11.48
CA ARG A 118 -7.91 -8.55 11.43
C ARG A 118 -8.87 -8.84 10.29
N THR A 119 -8.44 -9.57 9.27
CA THR A 119 -9.32 -10.08 8.22
C THR A 119 -9.78 -11.51 8.49
N GLU A 120 -9.45 -12.08 9.66
CA GLU A 120 -9.77 -13.46 10.03
C GLU A 120 -9.37 -14.45 8.92
N ALA A 121 -8.19 -14.23 8.33
CA ALA A 121 -7.75 -15.01 7.18
C ALA A 121 -7.66 -16.50 7.56
N PRO A 122 -8.19 -17.42 6.74
CA PRO A 122 -8.19 -18.84 7.05
C PRO A 122 -6.75 -19.38 7.04
N ILE A 123 -6.24 -19.74 8.22
CA ILE A 123 -4.92 -20.36 8.37
C ILE A 123 -5.07 -21.85 8.04
N THR A 124 -4.67 -22.23 6.82
CA THR A 124 -4.72 -23.62 6.38
C THR A 124 -3.29 -24.17 6.36
N ALA A 125 -3.08 -25.35 6.96
CA ALA A 125 -1.78 -26.01 6.88
C ALA A 125 -1.42 -26.28 5.42
N HIS A 126 -0.21 -25.87 5.02
CA HIS A 126 0.30 -26.18 3.69
C HIS A 126 0.51 -27.69 3.57
N LYS A 127 -0.34 -28.37 2.80
CA LYS A 127 -0.11 -29.76 2.39
C LYS A 127 1.00 -29.75 1.34
N GLY A 128 2.25 -29.76 1.79
CA GLY A 128 3.41 -29.67 0.89
C GLY A 128 3.32 -30.68 -0.25
N SER A 129 3.48 -30.21 -1.48
CA SER A 129 3.83 -31.08 -2.60
C SER A 129 5.34 -31.30 -2.53
N VAL A 130 5.74 -32.52 -2.13
CA VAL A 130 7.13 -32.96 -2.28
C VAL A 130 7.38 -33.07 -3.78
N CYS A 131 8.29 -32.25 -4.32
CA CYS A 131 8.85 -32.54 -5.63
C CYS A 131 9.58 -33.88 -5.51
N ALA A 132 9.00 -34.94 -6.04
CA ALA A 132 9.70 -36.20 -6.20
C ALA A 132 10.87 -35.95 -7.17
N ALA A 133 12.09 -36.08 -6.65
CA ALA A 133 13.32 -36.09 -7.44
C ALA A 133 13.48 -37.43 -8.15
#